data_AF-A0A7Y6YTH6-F1
#
_entry.id   AF-A0A7Y6YTH6-F1
#
_cell.length_a   1.000
_cell.length_b   1.000
_cell.length_c   1.000
_cell.angle_alpha   90.00
_cell.angle_beta   90.00
_cell.angle_gamma   90.00
#
_symmetry.space_group_name_H-M   'P 1'
#
loop_
_entity.id
_entity.type
_entity.pdbx_description
1 polymer ?
#
loop_
_entity_poly.entity_id
_entity_poly.type
_entity_poly.pdbx_seq_one_letter_code
_entity_poly.pdbx_strand_id
1 'polypeptide(L)' 'MKMSVTPREIAEHLVEELGHQKALETCRHHLGRCYSPETAGIWSNIGQVLETYPLPEHRH' A
#
# COMPACT_ATOMS: atom_id res chain seq x y z
N MET A 1 -8.34 23.56 0.21
CA MET A 1 -7.94 22.47 -0.70
C MET A 1 -8.01 21.17 0.10
N LYS A 2 -8.91 20.22 -0.24
CA LYS A 2 -8.91 18.89 0.40
C LYS A 2 -7.77 18.10 -0.23
N MET A 3 -6.62 18.03 0.45
CA MET A 3 -5.55 17.10 0.07
C MET A 3 -6.06 15.69 0.30
N SER A 4 -6.61 15.07 -0.75
CA SER A 4 -7.10 13.69 -0.70
C SER A 4 -5.91 12.83 -1.11
N VAL A 5 -5.18 12.33 -0.12
CA VAL A 5 -4.05 11.42 -0.35
C VAL A 5 -4.61 10.12 -0.95
N THR A 6 -4.11 9.73 -2.11
CA THR A 6 -4.55 8.51 -2.77
C THR A 6 -3.86 7.26 -2.19
N PRO A 7 -4.48 6.07 -2.27
CA PRO A 7 -3.83 4.81 -1.88
C PRO A 7 -2.48 4.60 -2.56
N ARG A 8 -2.33 5.13 -3.79
CA ARG A 8 -1.08 5.08 -4.54
C ARG A 8 0.00 5.93 -3.92
N GLU A 9 -0.27 7.19 -3.62
CA GLU A 9 0.72 8.07 -2.95
C GLU A 9 1.17 7.49 -1.61
N ILE A 10 0.25 6.85 -0.87
CA ILE A 10 0.60 6.17 0.39
C ILE A 10 1.50 4.95 0.12
N ALA A 11 1.17 4.13 -0.89
CA ALA A 11 1.99 3.00 -1.28
C ALA A 11 3.40 3.44 -1.72
N GLU A 12 3.50 4.48 -2.53
CA GLU A 12 4.76 5.08 -2.99
C GLU A 12 5.60 5.53 -1.80
N HIS A 13 5.00 6.31 -0.89
CA HIS A 13 5.68 6.78 0.31
C HIS A 13 6.13 5.63 1.24
N LEU A 14 5.29 4.61 1.45
CA LEU A 14 5.66 3.44 2.25
C LEU A 14 6.83 2.66 1.65
N VAL A 15 6.90 2.57 0.32
CA VAL A 15 8.01 1.90 -0.37
C VAL A 15 9.29 2.72 -0.27
N GLU A 16 9.21 4.04 -0.38
CA GLU A 16 10.36 4.94 -0.18
C GLU A 16 10.91 4.88 1.25
N GLU A 17 10.03 4.84 2.25
CA GLU A 17 10.41 4.84 3.68
C GLU A 17 10.88 3.46 4.18
N LEU A 18 10.18 2.38 3.79
CA LEU A 18 10.36 1.05 4.39
C LEU A 18 10.95 0.02 3.42
N GLY A 19 10.88 0.27 2.11
CA GLY A 19 11.10 -0.73 1.07
C GLY A 19 9.88 -1.63 0.82
N HIS A 20 9.79 -2.17 -0.40
CA HIS A 20 8.61 -2.89 -0.90
C HIS A 20 8.14 -4.05 -0.02
N GLN A 21 9.07 -4.93 0.41
CA GLN A 21 8.72 -6.09 1.25
C GLN A 21 8.12 -5.67 2.61
N LYS A 22 8.73 -4.69 3.29
CA LYS A 22 8.22 -4.17 4.56
C LYS A 22 6.92 -3.39 4.42
N ALA A 23 6.71 -2.70 3.30
CA ALA A 23 5.46 -2.02 3.00
C ALA A 23 4.29 -3.03 2.90
N LEU A 24 4.51 -4.17 2.24
CA LEU A 24 3.53 -5.27 2.16
C LEU A 24 3.26 -5.92 3.52
N GLU A 25 4.29 -6.15 4.32
CA GLU A 25 4.12 -6.66 5.69
C GLU A 25 3.33 -5.70 6.57
N THR A 26 3.62 -4.40 6.47
CA THR A 26 2.89 -3.33 7.16
C THR A 26 1.41 -3.33 6.79
N CYS A 27 1.09 -3.37 5.49
CA CYS A 27 -0.30 -3.43 5.03
C CYS A 27 -1.02 -4.68 5.55
N ARG A 28 -0.39 -5.85 5.48
CA ARG A 28 -0.97 -7.11 6.01
C ARG A 28 -1.18 -7.04 7.52
N HIS A 29 -0.25 -6.44 8.26
CA HIS A 29 -0.38 -6.23 9.70
C HIS A 29 -1.57 -5.33 10.04
N HIS A 30 -1.73 -4.21 9.33
CA HIS A 30 -2.85 -3.30 9.55
C HIS A 30 -4.20 -3.89 9.14
N LEU A 31 -4.25 -4.66 8.05
CA LEU A 31 -5.45 -5.39 7.64
C LEU A 31 -5.89 -6.42 8.68
N GLY A 32 -4.95 -7.19 9.24
CA GLY A 32 -5.25 -8.19 10.28
C GLY A 32 -5.70 -7.59 11.62
N ARG A 33 -5.52 -6.28 11.82
CA ARG A 33 -5.85 -5.57 13.08
C ARG A 33 -6.91 -4.50 12.92
N CYS A 34 -7.39 -4.25 11.69
CA CYS A 34 -8.46 -3.30 11.43
C CYS A 34 -9.83 -3.96 11.69
N TYR A 35 -10.56 -3.41 12.65
CA TYR A 35 -11.96 -3.79 12.91
C TYR A 35 -12.95 -2.91 12.12
N SER A 36 -12.49 -1.79 11.55
CA SER A 36 -13.31 -0.88 10.76
C SER A 36 -13.27 -1.25 9.27
N PRO A 37 -14.42 -1.53 8.63
CA PRO A 37 -14.46 -1.93 7.23
C PRO A 37 -13.97 -0.83 6.28
N GLU A 38 -14.23 0.44 6.59
CA GLU A 38 -13.76 1.58 5.81
C GLU A 38 -12.23 1.67 5.79
N THR A 39 -11.60 1.54 6.97
CA THR A 39 -10.15 1.57 7.13
C THR A 39 -9.49 0.34 6.49
N ALA A 40 -10.12 -0.84 6.63
CA ALA A 40 -9.67 -2.05 5.96
C ALA A 40 -9.71 -1.89 4.43
N GLY A 41 -10.74 -1.23 3.88
CA GLY A 41 -10.84 -0.93 2.45
C GLY A 41 -9.67 -0.06 1.96
N ILE A 42 -9.28 0.96 2.74
CA ILE A 42 -8.13 1.81 2.41
C ILE A 42 -6.83 0.99 2.39
N TRP A 43 -6.56 0.22 3.45
CA TRP A 43 -5.36 -0.63 3.51
C TRP A 43 -5.35 -1.73 2.45
N SER A 44 -6.52 -2.26 2.08
CA SER A 44 -6.66 -3.23 1.00
C SER A 44 -6.29 -2.61 -0.35
N ASN A 45 -6.75 -1.38 -0.62
CA ASN A 45 -6.40 -0.66 -1.84
C ASN A 45 -4.89 -0.34 -1.89
N ILE A 46 -4.30 0.09 -0.76
CA ILE A 46 -2.85 0.33 -0.67
C ILE A 46 -2.08 -0.98 -0.92
N GLY A 47 -2.50 -2.09 -0.30
CA GLY A 47 -1.92 -3.41 -0.50
C GLY A 47 -1.95 -3.87 -1.96
N GLN A 48 -3.08 -3.72 -2.64
CA GLN A 48 -3.20 -4.03 -4.07
C GLN A 48 -2.27 -3.17 -4.94
N VAL A 49 -2.11 -1.88 -4.63
CA VAL A 49 -1.14 -1.03 -5.32
C VAL A 49 0.26 -1.56 -5.08
N LEU A 50 0.63 -1.86 -3.82
CA LEU A 50 1.94 -2.40 -3.48
C LEU A 50 2.24 -3.72 -4.21
N GLU A 51 1.28 -4.65 -4.32
CA GLU A 51 1.47 -5.90 -5.07
C GLU A 51 1.79 -5.67 -6.56
N THR A 52 1.42 -4.51 -7.10
CA THR A 52 1.69 -4.11 -8.49
C THR A 52 2.84 -3.09 -8.63
N TYR A 53 3.48 -2.67 -7.52
CA TYR A 53 4.38 -1.51 -7.48
C TYR A 53 5.81 -1.84 -6.98
N PRO A 54 6.87 -1.69 -7.79
CA PRO A 54 6.93 -1.77 -9.25
C PRO A 54 7.45 -3.15 -9.68
N LEU A 55 6.75 -3.85 -10.59
CA LEU A 55 7.38 -4.91 -11.39
C LEU A 55 6.98 -4.78 -12.85
N PRO A 56 7.90 -4.25 -13.68
CA PRO A 56 8.28 -4.98 -14.87
C PRO A 56 9.80 -5.17 -14.94
N GLU A 57 10.31 -6.29 -14.40
CA GLU A 57 11.66 -6.81 -14.72
C GLU A 57 11.64 -7.76 -15.94
N HIS A 58 10.75 -7.53 -16.91
CA HIS A 58 10.77 -8.25 -18.19
C HIS A 58 10.77 -7.29 -19.38
N ARG A 59 11.87 -6.58 -19.58
CA ARG A 59 12.36 -6.34 -20.94
C ARG A 59 13.57 -7.27 -21.14
N HIS A 60 13.28 -8.47 -21.67
CA HIS A 60 14.26 -9.30 -22.36
C HIS A 60 14.77 -8.59 -23.61
#